data_AF-A0A9E4PQK1-F1
#
_entry.id   AF-A0A9E4PQK1-F1
#
_cell.length_a   1.000
_cell.length_b   1.000
_cell.length_c   1.000
_cell.angle_alpha   90.00
_cell.angle_beta   90.00
_cell.angle_gamma   90.00
#
_symmetry.space_group_name_H-M   'P 1'
#
loop_
_entity.id
_entity.type
_entity.pdbx_description
1 polymer ?
#
loop_
_entity_poly.entity_id
_entity_poly.type
_entity_poly.pdbx_seq_one_letter_code
_entity_poly.pdbx_strand_id
1 'polypeptide(L)'
;MDQVRQLIAITHEYSILLILGVFAGLAVANLDHQLYEELVDYHLFGDQAKLFGHTITAHFLTNEIFMVFFFGIAAKEITVSLLPGGALNPVNKAVNPLLGTIGGVLGPAGLYLLLAFIFFGRGDDFAVVANGWAIPTATDIALAW
;
A
#
# COMPACT_ATOMS: atom_id res chain seq x y z
N MET A 1 -9.25 4.92 33.00
CA MET A 1 -8.20 5.22 32.00
C MET A 1 -7.60 3.95 31.38
N ASP A 2 -7.52 2.85 32.13
CA ASP A 2 -6.96 1.58 31.63
C ASP A 2 -7.82 0.92 30.53
N GLN A 3 -9.15 0.94 30.66
CA GLN A 3 -10.04 0.37 29.65
C GLN A 3 -9.95 1.06 28.29
N VAL A 4 -9.75 2.39 28.27
CA VAL A 4 -9.60 3.15 27.01
C VAL A 4 -8.28 2.84 26.33
N ARG A 5 -7.18 2.72 27.11
CA ARG A 5 -5.88 2.30 26.57
C ARG A 5 -5.92 0.88 26.04
N GLN A 6 -6.61 -0.02 26.73
CA GLN A 6 -6.82 -1.39 26.29
C GLN A 6 -7.63 -1.46 25.00
N LEU A 7 -8.70 -0.65 24.87
CA LEU A 7 -9.47 -0.56 23.64
C LEU A 7 -8.62 -0.06 22.47
N ILE A 8 -7.86 1.02 22.67
CA ILE A 8 -6.96 1.57 21.64
C ILE A 8 -5.89 0.54 21.23
N ALA A 9 -5.32 -0.18 22.20
CA ALA A 9 -4.33 -1.21 21.93
C ALA A 9 -4.91 -2.33 21.04
N ILE A 10 -6.11 -2.84 21.38
CA ILE A 10 -6.80 -3.86 20.59
C ILE A 10 -7.12 -3.35 19.19
N THR A 11 -7.61 -2.10 19.06
CA THR A 11 -7.93 -1.50 17.77
C THR A 11 -6.70 -1.39 16.86
N HIS A 12 -5.54 -1.08 17.42
CA HIS A 12 -4.28 -0.99 16.68
C HIS A 12 -3.68 -2.38 16.38
N GLU A 13 -3.76 -3.32 17.32
CA GLU A 13 -3.24 -4.68 17.18
C GLU A 13 -3.94 -5.47 16.06
N TYR A 14 -5.26 -5.28 15.90
CA TYR A 14 -6.02 -5.99 14.87
C TYR A 14 -6.33 -5.13 13.63
N SER A 15 -5.72 -3.95 13.50
CA SER A 15 -5.96 -3.01 12.39
C SER A 15 -7.45 -2.79 12.08
N ILE A 16 -8.29 -2.75 13.13
CA ILE A 16 -9.76 -2.78 13.01
C ILE A 16 -10.27 -1.58 12.21
N LEU A 17 -9.66 -0.40 12.41
CA LEU A 17 -10.05 0.81 11.69
C LEU A 17 -9.78 0.70 10.19
N LEU A 18 -8.67 0.08 9.79
CA LEU A 18 -8.34 -0.12 8.38
C LEU A 18 -9.36 -1.07 7.73
N ILE A 19 -9.65 -2.20 8.39
CA ILE A 19 -10.61 -3.19 7.91
C ILE A 19 -12.01 -2.57 7.77
N LEU A 20 -12.45 -1.79 8.77
CA LEU A 20 -13.71 -1.05 8.69
C LEU A 20 -13.72 -0.06 7.53
N GLY A 21 -12.61 0.63 7.28
CA GLY A 21 -12.45 1.53 6.13
C GLY A 21 -12.61 0.80 4.80
N VAL A 22 -12.02 -0.39 4.65
CA VAL A 22 -12.17 -1.23 3.46
C VAL A 22 -13.63 -1.64 3.24
N PHE A 23 -14.31 -2.11 4.30
CA PHE A 23 -15.73 -2.47 4.20
C PHE A 23 -16.63 -1.27 3.90
N ALA A 24 -16.37 -0.12 4.51
CA ALA A 24 -17.11 1.11 4.23
C ALA A 24 -16.90 1.55 2.77
N GLY A 25 -15.65 1.58 2.29
CA GLY A 25 -15.34 1.92 0.90
C GLY A 25 -16.00 0.96 -0.09
N LEU A 26 -15.94 -0.34 0.18
CA LEU A 26 -16.61 -1.36 -0.63
C LEU A 26 -18.13 -1.18 -0.62
N ALA A 27 -18.74 -0.91 0.55
CA ALA A 27 -20.17 -0.68 0.65
C ALA A 27 -20.60 0.55 -0.16
N VAL A 28 -19.89 1.68 -0.04
CA VAL A 28 -20.20 2.90 -0.80
C VAL A 28 -20.04 2.65 -2.30
N ALA A 29 -18.93 2.04 -2.73
CA ALA A 29 -18.67 1.75 -4.14
C ALA A 29 -19.72 0.82 -4.80
N ASN A 30 -20.34 -0.07 -4.03
CA ASN A 30 -21.36 -1.00 -4.54
C ASN A 30 -22.80 -0.48 -4.40
N LEU A 31 -23.10 0.36 -3.41
CA LEU A 31 -24.43 0.92 -3.20
C LEU A 31 -24.69 2.13 -4.11
N ASP A 32 -23.70 3.00 -4.25
CA ASP A 32 -23.77 4.18 -5.09
C ASP A 32 -22.38 4.50 -5.66
N HIS A 33 -22.15 4.02 -6.88
CA HIS A 33 -20.89 4.23 -7.57
C HIS A 33 -20.62 5.70 -7.88
N GLN A 34 -21.66 6.48 -8.16
CA GLN A 34 -21.50 7.91 -8.47
C GLN A 34 -21.08 8.68 -7.22
N LEU A 35 -21.69 8.39 -6.07
CA LEU A 35 -21.26 8.95 -4.79
C LEU A 35 -19.82 8.59 -4.46
N TYR A 36 -19.38 7.37 -4.75
CA TYR A 36 -17.99 6.97 -4.55
C TYR A 36 -17.02 7.82 -5.39
N GLU A 37 -17.28 7.98 -6.69
CA GLU A 37 -16.43 8.80 -7.56
C GLU A 37 -16.43 10.27 -7.11
N GLU A 38 -17.58 10.84 -6.76
CA GLU A 38 -17.67 12.22 -6.26
C GLU A 38 -16.87 12.43 -4.96
N LEU A 39 -16.83 11.44 -4.07
CA LEU A 39 -16.04 11.50 -2.84
C LEU A 39 -14.54 11.37 -3.10
N VAL A 40 -14.13 10.46 -3.99
CA VAL A 40 -12.72 10.21 -4.33
C VAL A 40 -12.13 11.39 -5.10
N ASP A 41 -12.88 11.96 -6.02
CA ASP A 41 -12.48 13.11 -6.83
C ASP A 41 -12.90 14.47 -6.22
N TYR A 42 -13.32 14.46 -4.94
CA TYR A 42 -13.73 15.67 -4.26
C TYR A 42 -12.57 16.68 -4.17
N HIS A 43 -12.80 17.88 -4.72
CA HIS A 43 -11.82 18.96 -4.76
C HIS A 43 -11.83 19.72 -3.42
N LEU A 44 -10.96 19.30 -2.49
CA LEU A 44 -10.92 19.80 -1.12
C LEU A 44 -10.65 21.32 -0.99
N PHE A 45 -9.93 21.89 -1.96
CA PHE A 45 -9.53 23.31 -1.96
C PHE A 45 -10.06 24.08 -3.18
N GLY A 46 -11.08 23.52 -3.85
CA GLY A 46 -11.69 24.07 -5.07
C GLY A 46 -10.93 23.74 -6.37
N ASP A 47 -11.61 23.89 -7.51
CA ASP A 47 -11.16 23.39 -8.83
C ASP A 47 -9.85 24.02 -9.35
N GLN A 48 -9.48 25.18 -8.82
CA GLN A 48 -8.26 25.90 -9.22
C GLN A 48 -7.03 25.53 -8.38
N ALA A 49 -7.21 24.85 -7.25
CA ALA A 49 -6.12 24.47 -6.38
C ALA A 49 -5.33 23.31 -7.00
N LYS A 50 -4.10 23.62 -7.43
CA LYS A 50 -3.16 22.64 -7.98
C LYS A 50 -1.87 22.60 -7.17
N LEU A 51 -1.40 21.40 -6.88
CA LEU A 51 -0.11 21.15 -6.25
C LEU A 51 0.76 20.38 -7.26
N PHE A 52 1.94 20.91 -7.59
CA PHE A 52 2.85 20.33 -8.60
C PHE A 52 2.19 19.99 -9.96
N GLY A 53 1.14 20.74 -10.35
CA GLY A 53 0.41 20.52 -11.60
C GLY A 53 -0.78 19.55 -11.50
N HIS A 54 -0.95 18.87 -10.37
CA HIS A 54 -2.08 17.96 -10.09
C HIS A 54 -3.18 18.67 -9.31
N THR A 55 -4.45 18.38 -9.62
CA THR A 55 -5.60 18.84 -8.84
C THR A 55 -5.59 18.21 -7.46
N ILE A 56 -5.88 19.00 -6.44
CA ILE A 56 -5.90 18.49 -5.06
C ILE A 56 -7.26 17.85 -4.78
N THR A 57 -7.39 16.58 -5.15
CA THR A 57 -8.54 15.74 -4.81
C THR A 57 -8.31 14.95 -3.51
N ALA A 58 -9.36 14.37 -2.96
CA ALA A 58 -9.25 13.43 -1.84
C ALA A 58 -8.37 12.23 -2.20
N HIS A 59 -8.48 11.74 -3.45
CA HIS A 59 -7.60 10.70 -4.00
C HIS A 59 -6.13 11.12 -3.98
N PHE A 60 -5.81 12.31 -4.51
CA PHE A 60 -4.44 12.82 -4.53
C PHE A 60 -3.86 12.95 -3.11
N LEU A 61 -4.64 13.48 -2.16
CA LEU A 61 -4.19 13.62 -0.78
C LEU A 61 -3.85 12.26 -0.16
N THR A 62 -4.69 11.25 -0.41
CA THR A 62 -4.52 9.91 0.15
C THR A 62 -3.37 9.16 -0.53
N ASN A 63 -3.32 9.17 -1.87
CA ASN A 63 -2.37 8.38 -2.64
C ASN A 63 -0.97 9.00 -2.68
N GLU A 64 -0.85 10.33 -2.66
CA GLU A 64 0.45 10.99 -2.74
C GLU A 64 0.92 11.45 -1.36
N ILE A 65 0.15 12.31 -0.70
CA ILE A 65 0.61 12.97 0.54
C ILE A 65 0.69 11.99 1.70
N PHE A 66 -0.34 11.16 1.93
CA PHE A 66 -0.27 10.15 3.00
C PHE A 66 0.74 9.05 2.71
N MET A 67 0.93 8.65 1.45
CA MET A 67 1.99 7.70 1.09
C MET A 67 3.38 8.25 1.33
N VAL A 68 3.62 9.55 1.14
CA VAL A 68 4.91 10.19 1.51
C VAL A 68 5.17 10.03 3.01
N PHE A 69 4.17 10.24 3.86
CA PHE A 69 4.33 10.02 5.31
C PHE A 69 4.54 8.55 5.66
N PHE A 70 3.78 7.65 5.03
CA PHE A 70 3.91 6.20 5.22
C PHE A 70 5.32 5.72 4.86
N PHE A 71 5.83 6.07 3.68
CA PHE A 71 7.19 5.72 3.27
C PHE A 71 8.26 6.42 4.11
N GLY A 72 7.99 7.63 4.61
CA GLY A 72 8.88 8.31 5.57
C GLY A 72 9.07 7.50 6.86
N ILE A 73 7.98 6.95 7.41
CA ILE A 73 8.03 6.06 8.58
C ILE A 73 8.74 4.76 8.23
N ALA A 74 8.41 4.13 7.09
CA ALA A 74 9.06 2.90 6.65
C ALA A 74 10.58 3.07 6.47
N ALA A 75 11.03 4.18 5.87
CA ALA A 75 12.45 4.51 5.70
C ALA A 75 13.17 4.69 7.04
N LYS A 76 12.51 5.33 8.01
CA LYS A 76 13.02 5.43 9.39
C LYS A 76 13.19 4.06 10.03
N GLU A 77 12.22 3.16 9.89
CA GLU A 77 12.31 1.80 10.46
C GLU A 77 13.44 0.96 9.83
N ILE A 78 13.63 1.09 8.50
CA ILE A 78 14.76 0.45 7.82
C ILE A 78 16.09 0.97 8.37
N THR A 79 16.20 2.29 8.53
CA THR A 79 17.43 2.92 9.04
C THR A 79 17.73 2.46 10.47
N VAL A 80 16.72 2.43 11.36
CA VAL A 80 16.87 1.93 12.74
C VAL A 80 17.26 0.45 12.75
N SER A 81 16.69 -0.36 11.86
CA SER A 81 17.00 -1.79 11.76
C SER A 81 18.45 -2.07 11.37
N LEU A 82 19.10 -1.13 10.68
CA LEU A 82 20.52 -1.21 10.27
C LEU A 82 21.50 -0.68 11.33
N LEU A 83 21.03 0.05 12.34
CA LEU A 83 21.89 0.57 13.42
C LEU A 83 22.38 -0.56 14.36
N PRO A 84 23.46 -0.34 15.15
CA PRO A 84 23.95 -1.31 16.12
C PRO A 84 22.86 -1.78 17.09
N GLY A 85 22.60 -3.10 17.11
CA GLY A 85 21.54 -3.71 17.91
C GLY A 85 20.19 -3.87 17.18
N GLY A 86 20.06 -3.33 15.97
CA GLY A 86 18.88 -3.50 15.11
C GLY A 86 18.77 -4.90 14.48
N ALA A 87 17.59 -5.22 13.95
CA ALA A 87 17.27 -6.55 13.41
C ALA A 87 18.13 -6.96 12.19
N LEU A 88 18.64 -5.99 11.44
CA LEU A 88 19.48 -6.20 10.25
C LEU A 88 20.97 -5.99 10.54
N ASN A 89 21.35 -5.79 11.80
CA ASN A 89 22.75 -5.63 12.21
C ASN A 89 23.19 -6.73 13.21
N PRO A 90 24.36 -7.38 13.02
CA PRO A 90 25.32 -7.20 11.93
C PRO A 90 24.80 -7.73 10.58
N VAL A 91 25.44 -7.35 9.48
CA VAL A 91 25.06 -7.70 8.09
C VAL A 91 24.73 -9.18 7.90
N ASN A 92 25.41 -10.08 8.63
CA ASN A 92 25.15 -11.51 8.59
C ASN A 92 23.70 -11.88 8.96
N LYS A 93 23.03 -11.09 9.81
CA LYS A 93 21.61 -11.26 10.14
C LYS A 93 20.68 -10.75 9.05
N ALA A 94 21.12 -9.82 8.21
CA ALA A 94 20.34 -9.27 7.11
C ALA A 94 20.22 -10.22 5.91
N VAL A 95 21.15 -11.18 5.77
CA VAL A 95 21.19 -12.09 4.62
C VAL A 95 19.92 -12.92 4.49
N ASN A 96 19.44 -13.53 5.58
CA ASN A 96 18.24 -14.38 5.54
C ASN A 96 16.96 -13.58 5.20
N PRO A 97 16.66 -12.44 5.86
CA PRO A 97 15.58 -11.56 5.46
C PRO A 97 15.70 -11.09 4.00
N LEU A 98 16.89 -10.71 3.54
CA LEU A 98 17.11 -10.22 2.18
C LEU A 98 16.84 -11.30 1.12
N LEU A 99 17.29 -12.53 1.35
CA LEU A 99 16.99 -13.64 0.46
C LEU A 99 15.49 -13.96 0.45
N GLY A 100 14.85 -13.89 1.62
CA GLY A 100 13.40 -14.03 1.76
C GLY A 100 12.62 -12.99 0.95
N THR A 101 13.01 -11.71 1.03
CA THR A 101 12.35 -10.63 0.27
C THR A 101 12.62 -10.73 -1.23
N ILE A 102 13.83 -11.11 -1.65
CA ILE A 102 14.13 -11.37 -3.07
C ILE A 102 13.22 -12.47 -3.60
N GLY A 103 13.07 -13.58 -2.89
CA GLY A 103 12.14 -14.66 -3.27
C GLY A 103 10.68 -14.20 -3.28
N GLY A 104 10.28 -13.44 -2.26
CA GLY A 104 8.93 -12.86 -2.13
C GLY A 104 8.58 -11.83 -3.19
N VAL A 105 9.57 -11.22 -3.87
CA VAL A 105 9.35 -10.32 -5.00
C VAL A 105 9.43 -11.06 -6.33
N LEU A 106 10.50 -11.82 -6.56
CA LEU A 106 10.74 -12.49 -7.84
C LEU A 106 9.70 -13.58 -8.13
N GLY A 107 9.26 -14.31 -7.10
CA GLY A 107 8.27 -15.38 -7.23
C GLY A 107 6.92 -14.86 -7.76
N PRO A 108 6.23 -13.97 -7.03
CA PRO A 108 4.95 -13.42 -7.46
C PRO A 108 5.04 -12.60 -8.76
N ALA A 109 6.09 -11.79 -8.95
CA ALA A 109 6.29 -11.05 -10.19
C ALA A 109 6.47 -11.97 -11.40
N GLY A 110 7.31 -13.01 -11.26
CA GLY A 110 7.56 -13.98 -12.32
C GLY A 110 6.31 -14.78 -12.66
N LEU A 111 5.56 -15.23 -11.65
CA LEU A 111 4.29 -15.93 -11.86
C LEU A 111 3.27 -15.02 -12.57
N TYR A 112 3.13 -13.77 -12.15
CA TYR A 112 2.22 -12.81 -12.78
C TYR A 112 2.57 -12.57 -14.25
N LEU A 113 3.84 -12.30 -14.56
CA LEU A 113 4.28 -12.06 -15.94
C LEU A 113 4.11 -13.31 -16.81
N LEU A 114 4.35 -14.50 -16.26
CA LEU A 114 4.10 -15.77 -16.94
C LEU A 114 2.61 -15.94 -17.26
N LEU A 115 1.72 -15.67 -16.31
CA LEU A 115 0.28 -15.74 -16.53
C LEU A 115 -0.18 -14.67 -17.53
N ALA A 116 0.30 -13.43 -17.40
CA ALA A 116 0.03 -12.36 -18.35
C ALA A 116 0.44 -12.75 -19.78
N PHE A 117 1.60 -13.39 -19.94
CA PHE A 117 2.05 -13.88 -21.24
C PHE A 117 1.18 -15.02 -21.78
N ILE A 118 0.79 -15.98 -20.95
CA ILE A 118 -0.05 -17.12 -21.36
C ILE A 118 -1.43 -16.64 -21.86
N PHE A 119 -2.08 -15.73 -21.12
CA PHE A 119 -3.44 -15.30 -21.42
C PHE A 119 -3.51 -14.14 -22.42
N PHE A 120 -2.56 -13.20 -22.38
CA PHE A 120 -2.61 -11.96 -23.16
C PHE A 120 -1.48 -11.81 -24.18
N GLY A 121 -0.48 -12.71 -24.19
CA GLY A 121 0.71 -12.58 -25.04
C GLY A 121 0.48 -12.68 -26.56
N ARG A 122 -0.74 -12.98 -27.01
CA ARG A 122 -1.14 -12.98 -28.42
C ARG A 122 -1.90 -11.73 -28.86
N GLY A 123 -2.27 -10.85 -27.93
CA GLY A 123 -2.99 -9.62 -28.21
C GLY A 123 -2.16 -8.38 -27.85
N ASP A 124 -2.69 -7.22 -28.20
CA ASP A 124 -2.04 -5.92 -27.92
C ASP A 124 -2.08 -5.55 -26.42
N ASP A 125 -2.92 -6.23 -25.63
CA ASP A 125 -3.13 -5.95 -24.21
C ASP A 125 -1.98 -6.41 -23.30
N PHE A 126 -1.07 -7.26 -23.79
CA PHE A 126 0.04 -7.78 -22.97
C PHE A 126 0.88 -6.66 -22.36
N ALA A 127 1.17 -5.61 -23.11
CA ALA A 127 1.98 -4.49 -22.64
C ALA A 127 1.30 -3.75 -21.47
N VAL A 128 -0.02 -3.58 -21.52
CA VAL A 128 -0.79 -2.89 -20.47
C VAL A 128 -0.83 -3.76 -19.22
N VAL A 129 -1.14 -5.05 -19.35
CA VAL A 129 -1.21 -5.98 -18.22
C VAL A 129 0.18 -6.19 -17.60
N ALA A 130 1.23 -6.36 -18.40
CA ALA A 130 2.58 -6.60 -17.89
C ALA A 130 3.11 -5.45 -17.00
N ASN A 131 2.63 -4.22 -17.18
CA ASN A 131 2.99 -3.10 -16.30
C ASN A 131 2.54 -3.32 -14.83
N GLY A 132 1.57 -4.19 -14.59
CA GLY A 132 1.07 -4.55 -13.26
C GLY A 132 1.94 -5.53 -12.47
N TRP A 133 3.16 -5.86 -12.92
CA TRP A 133 4.00 -6.90 -12.31
C TRP A 133 4.34 -6.69 -10.82
N ALA A 134 4.30 -5.44 -10.35
CA ALA A 134 4.59 -5.08 -8.96
C ALA A 134 3.37 -5.18 -8.03
N ILE A 135 2.15 -5.30 -8.57
CA ILE A 135 0.92 -5.47 -7.76
C ILE A 135 1.01 -6.70 -6.83
N PRO A 136 1.37 -7.91 -7.29
CA PRO A 136 1.41 -9.10 -6.44
C PRO A 136 2.62 -9.18 -5.51
N THR A 137 3.59 -8.25 -5.62
CA THR A 137 4.78 -8.23 -4.76
C THR A 137 4.60 -7.33 -3.54
N ALA A 138 3.64 -6.41 -3.58
CA ALA A 138 3.33 -5.54 -2.46
C ALA A 138 2.73 -6.34 -1.31
N THR A 139 3.27 -6.14 -0.11
CA THR A 139 2.73 -6.70 1.15
C THR A 139 2.32 -5.55 2.06
N ASP A 140 1.05 -5.53 2.48
CA ASP A 140 0.56 -4.51 3.41
C ASP A 140 1.05 -4.82 4.83
N ILE A 141 2.06 -4.05 5.27
CA ILE A 141 2.68 -4.20 6.59
C ILE A 141 1.70 -3.89 7.72
N ALA A 142 0.68 -3.05 7.48
CA ALA A 142 -0.33 -2.73 8.51
C ALA A 142 -1.30 -3.89 8.75
N LEU A 143 -1.45 -4.82 7.79
CA LEU A 143 -2.29 -6.02 7.92
C LEU A 143 -1.50 -7.28 8.26
N ALA A 144 -0.19 -7.30 8.00
CA ALA A 144 0.65 -8.48 8.15
C ALA A 144 1.19 -8.70 9.57
N TRP A 145 0.98 -7.75 10.49
CA TRP A 145 1.50 -7.78 11.87
C TRP A 145 0.45 -8.21 12.89
#